data_AF-A0A934CUN5-F1
#
_entry.id   AF-A0A934CUN5-F1
#
_cell.length_a   1.000
_cell.length_b   1.000
_cell.length_c   1.000
_cell.angle_alpha   90.00
_cell.angle_beta   90.00
_cell.angle_gamma   90.00
#
_symmetry.space_group_name_H-M   'P 1'
#
loop_
_entity.id
_entity.type
_entity.pdbx_description
1 polymer ?
#
loop_
_entity_poly.entity_id
_entity_poly.type
_entity_poly.pdbx_seq_one_letter_code
_entity_poly.pdbx_strand_id
1 'polypeptide(L)'
;LGALARPKGLDVDREGHLFVVDTAFENVQIFDVETADLLLFFGGFGPEPGSMYMPNGIYVDYHNVEYFKKYADKDFNLKYLVYVGNMLGEHKLNVYGFGDWTGAPRPEIKKNPKGKIPDKPE
;
A
#
# COMPACT_ATOMS: atom_id res chain seq x y z
N LEU A 1 -1.90 2.23 13.30
CA LEU A 1 -2.60 1.98 12.02
C LEU A 1 -4.09 1.96 12.31
N GLY A 2 -4.93 2.41 11.39
CA GLY A 2 -6.35 2.70 11.66
C GLY A 2 -6.60 4.12 12.18
N ALA A 3 -5.53 4.91 12.29
CA ALA A 3 -5.54 6.35 12.49
C ALA A 3 -4.50 6.97 11.57
N LEU A 4 -4.74 8.21 11.14
CA LEU A 4 -3.86 8.98 10.27
C LEU A 4 -3.16 10.07 11.09
N ALA A 5 -1.86 10.25 10.87
CA ALA A 5 -1.03 11.24 11.56
C ALA A 5 -0.75 12.46 10.67
N ARG A 6 -0.35 12.25 9.41
CA ARG A 6 -0.15 13.33 8.42
C ARG A 6 -0.64 12.91 7.03
N PRO A 7 -1.97 12.83 6.81
CA PRO A 7 -2.50 12.48 5.50
C PRO A 7 -2.14 13.57 4.48
N LYS A 8 -1.73 13.16 3.27
CA LYS A 8 -1.35 14.10 2.19
C LYS A 8 -2.08 13.88 0.87
N GLY A 9 -2.43 12.65 0.56
CA GLY A 9 -3.09 12.29 -0.68
C GLY A 9 -4.02 11.10 -0.46
N LEU A 10 -5.08 11.06 -1.24
CA LEU A 10 -6.02 9.94 -1.25
C LEU A 10 -6.49 9.67 -2.67
N ASP A 11 -6.91 8.43 -2.90
CA ASP A 11 -7.61 8.00 -4.10
C ASP A 11 -8.51 6.80 -3.76
N VAL A 12 -9.47 6.49 -4.62
CA VAL A 12 -10.45 5.43 -4.40
C VAL A 12 -10.43 4.46 -5.58
N ASP A 13 -10.38 3.18 -5.28
CA ASP A 13 -10.43 2.15 -6.31
C ASP A 13 -11.88 1.86 -6.77
N ARG A 14 -12.05 1.01 -7.80
CA ARG A 14 -13.37 0.66 -8.34
C ARG A 14 -14.23 -0.19 -7.39
N GLU A 15 -13.66 -0.73 -6.33
CA GLU A 15 -14.34 -1.56 -5.33
C GLU A 15 -14.75 -0.73 -4.10
N GLY A 16 -14.42 0.57 -4.08
CA GLY A 16 -14.73 1.44 -2.95
C GLY A 16 -13.71 1.37 -1.82
N HIS A 17 -12.50 0.88 -2.08
CA HIS A 17 -11.41 0.97 -1.11
C HIS A 17 -10.77 2.35 -1.19
N LEU A 18 -10.71 3.05 -0.05
CA LEU A 18 -10.08 4.36 0.10
C LEU A 18 -8.61 4.21 0.46
N PHE A 19 -7.72 4.60 -0.44
CA PHE A 19 -6.28 4.62 -0.21
C PHE A 19 -5.88 6.00 0.32
N VAL A 20 -5.17 6.06 1.45
CA VAL A 20 -4.68 7.31 2.04
C VAL A 20 -3.19 7.21 2.34
N VAL A 21 -2.42 8.13 1.76
CA VAL A 21 -1.00 8.31 2.04
C VAL A 21 -0.83 9.02 3.38
N ASP A 22 -0.11 8.41 4.30
CA ASP A 22 0.30 9.02 5.57
C ASP A 22 1.81 9.25 5.59
N THR A 23 2.21 10.52 5.49
CA THR A 23 3.61 10.91 5.44
C THR A 23 4.34 10.63 6.76
N ALA A 24 3.64 10.68 7.89
CA ALA A 24 4.29 10.47 9.19
C ALA A 24 4.60 8.99 9.45
N PHE A 25 3.81 8.09 8.86
CA PHE A 25 4.03 6.65 8.93
C PHE A 25 4.73 6.08 7.69
N GLU A 26 5.02 6.93 6.71
CA GLU A 26 5.68 6.58 5.45
C GLU A 26 5.01 5.38 4.77
N ASN A 27 3.68 5.40 4.78
CA ASN A 27 2.88 4.31 4.27
C ASN A 27 1.63 4.81 3.54
N VAL A 28 0.93 3.85 2.94
CA VAL A 28 -0.45 4.01 2.50
C VAL A 28 -1.31 3.09 3.35
N GLN A 29 -2.39 3.62 3.89
CA GLN A 29 -3.43 2.87 4.58
C GLN A 29 -4.66 2.77 3.67
N ILE A 30 -5.27 1.59 3.62
CA ILE A 30 -6.44 1.29 2.80
C ILE A 30 -7.62 1.06 3.75
N PHE A 31 -8.70 1.79 3.52
CA PHE A 31 -9.91 1.74 4.32
C PHE A 31 -11.09 1.31 3.48
N ASP A 32 -12.08 0.71 4.14
CA ASP A 32 -13.42 0.61 3.58
C ASP A 32 -14.04 2.02 3.57
N VAL A 33 -14.59 2.46 2.43
CA VAL A 33 -15.14 3.82 2.30
C VAL A 33 -16.44 4.02 3.10
N GLU A 34 -17.20 2.96 3.35
CA GLU A 34 -18.48 3.04 4.05
C GLU A 34 -18.30 2.98 5.56
N THR A 35 -17.48 2.04 6.05
CA THR A 35 -17.28 1.82 7.49
C THR A 35 -16.10 2.58 8.07
N ALA A 36 -15.17 3.05 7.22
CA ALA A 36 -13.86 3.58 7.61
C ALA A 36 -12.97 2.58 8.36
N ASP A 37 -13.27 1.28 8.27
CA ASP A 37 -12.42 0.23 8.84
C ASP A 37 -11.11 0.12 8.06
N LEU A 38 -10.01 -0.05 8.78
CA LEU A 38 -8.71 -0.33 8.16
C LEU A 38 -8.72 -1.75 7.59
N LEU A 39 -8.53 -1.87 6.27
CA LEU A 39 -8.45 -3.14 5.56
C LEU A 39 -7.00 -3.63 5.47
N LEU A 40 -6.09 -2.74 5.09
CA LEU A 40 -4.70 -3.06 4.81
C LEU A 40 -3.83 -1.80 4.92
N PHE A 41 -2.52 -1.99 5.01
CA PHE A 41 -1.54 -0.93 4.78
C PHE A 41 -0.30 -1.51 4.09
N PHE A 42 0.44 -0.68 3.39
CA PHE A 42 1.70 -1.04 2.75
C PHE A 42 2.67 0.14 2.70
N GLY A 43 3.95 -0.13 2.44
CA GLY A 43 5.03 0.85 2.56
C GLY A 43 5.76 0.71 3.90
N GLY A 44 6.42 1.80 4.30
CA GLY A 44 7.28 1.89 5.47
C GLY A 44 8.59 2.60 5.13
N PHE A 45 9.26 3.09 6.17
CA PHE A 45 10.62 3.58 6.06
C PHE A 45 11.60 2.43 5.79
N GLY A 46 12.62 2.66 4.96
CA GLY A 46 13.73 1.73 4.85
C GLY A 46 14.42 1.72 3.49
N PRO A 47 15.51 0.94 3.36
CA PRO A 47 16.25 0.82 2.11
C PRO A 47 15.60 -0.16 1.12
N GLU A 48 14.55 -0.86 1.53
CA GLU A 48 13.96 -1.95 0.76
C GLU A 48 13.11 -1.43 -0.41
N PRO A 49 12.98 -2.18 -1.52
CA PRO A 49 12.06 -1.85 -2.59
C PRO A 49 10.64 -1.62 -2.08
N GLY A 50 10.02 -0.52 -2.52
CA GLY A 50 8.68 -0.12 -2.07
C GLY A 50 8.64 0.63 -0.74
N SER A 51 9.79 0.94 -0.13
CA SER A 51 9.88 1.90 0.97
C SER A 51 9.53 3.31 0.51
N MET A 52 9.04 4.15 1.43
CA MET A 52 8.58 5.50 1.15
C MET A 52 9.37 6.53 1.96
N TYR A 53 9.50 7.73 1.41
CA TYR A 53 10.28 8.83 1.99
C TYR A 53 9.53 10.14 1.85
N MET A 54 8.82 10.52 2.91
CA MET A 54 7.82 11.59 2.87
C MET A 54 6.86 11.44 1.67
N PRO A 55 6.05 10.38 1.62
CA PRO A 55 5.09 10.19 0.54
C PRO A 55 4.02 11.29 0.57
N ASN A 56 3.54 11.74 -0.60
CA ASN A 56 2.63 12.88 -0.71
C ASN A 56 1.37 12.65 -1.54
N GLY A 57 1.50 12.00 -2.69
CA GLY A 57 0.43 11.83 -3.68
C GLY A 57 0.26 10.36 -4.02
N ILE A 58 -0.97 10.01 -4.40
CA ILE A 58 -1.35 8.66 -4.80
C ILE A 58 -2.26 8.71 -6.03
N TYR A 59 -2.16 7.69 -6.88
CA TYR A 59 -3.03 7.52 -8.03
C TYR A 59 -3.26 6.03 -8.31
N VAL A 60 -4.52 5.61 -8.41
CA VAL A 60 -4.94 4.27 -8.78
C VAL A 60 -5.15 4.21 -10.30
N ASP A 61 -4.48 3.27 -10.96
CA ASP A 61 -4.46 3.18 -12.42
C ASP A 61 -4.82 1.78 -12.93
N TYR A 62 -5.81 1.76 -13.83
CA TYR A 62 -6.29 0.57 -14.53
C TYR A 62 -5.85 0.54 -16.00
N HIS A 63 -5.30 1.61 -16.53
CA HIS A 63 -5.01 1.77 -17.96
C HIS A 63 -3.66 1.19 -18.35
N ASN A 64 -2.63 1.30 -17.50
CA ASN A 64 -1.27 0.86 -17.85
C ASN A 64 -0.92 -0.56 -17.41
N VAL A 65 -1.90 -1.33 -16.92
CA VAL A 65 -1.68 -2.71 -16.43
C VAL A 65 -0.92 -3.57 -17.43
N GLU A 66 -1.31 -3.54 -18.71
CA GLU A 66 -0.68 -4.37 -19.74
C GLU A 66 0.81 -4.07 -19.92
N TYR A 67 1.21 -2.79 -19.86
CA TYR A 67 2.61 -2.40 -19.94
C TYR A 67 3.43 -2.94 -18.76
N PHE A 68 2.82 -2.99 -17.57
CA PHE A 68 3.49 -3.40 -16.34
C PHE A 68 3.52 -4.91 -16.10
N LYS A 69 2.72 -5.70 -16.81
CA LYS A 69 2.71 -7.18 -16.66
C LYS A 69 4.09 -7.82 -16.79
N LYS A 70 4.96 -7.28 -17.66
CA LYS A 70 6.33 -7.78 -17.84
C LYS A 70 7.24 -7.64 -16.60
N TYR A 71 6.85 -6.83 -15.62
CA TYR A 71 7.55 -6.66 -14.34
C TYR A 71 6.90 -7.46 -13.20
N ALA A 72 5.71 -8.01 -13.43
CA ALA A 72 5.04 -8.87 -12.45
C ALA A 72 5.52 -10.32 -12.59
N ASP A 73 5.39 -11.07 -11.50
CA ASP A 73 5.59 -12.52 -11.55
C ASP A 73 4.56 -13.15 -12.50
N LYS A 74 4.96 -14.18 -13.27
CA LYS A 74 4.08 -14.90 -14.19
C LYS A 74 2.86 -15.52 -13.49
N ASP A 75 3.00 -15.82 -12.20
CA ASP A 75 1.98 -16.39 -11.35
C ASP A 75 1.21 -15.33 -10.55
N PHE A 76 1.28 -14.06 -10.97
CA PHE A 76 0.53 -12.96 -10.38
C PHE A 76 -0.35 -12.28 -11.43
N ASN A 77 -1.67 -12.41 -11.27
CA ASN A 77 -2.65 -11.73 -12.08
C ASN A 77 -2.76 -10.25 -11.66
N LEU A 78 -1.96 -9.39 -12.30
CA LEU A 78 -1.97 -7.95 -12.07
C LEU A 78 -3.30 -7.32 -12.56
N LYS A 79 -4.05 -6.70 -11.65
CA LYS A 79 -5.36 -6.09 -11.91
C LYS A 79 -5.30 -4.56 -12.07
N TYR A 80 -4.52 -3.90 -11.23
CA TYR A 80 -4.34 -2.45 -11.26
C TYR A 80 -3.03 -2.05 -10.59
N LEU A 81 -2.66 -0.79 -10.80
CA LEU A 81 -1.45 -0.18 -10.26
C LEU A 81 -1.82 0.90 -9.25
N VAL A 82 -0.93 1.13 -8.30
CA VAL A 82 -0.98 2.27 -7.41
C VAL A 82 0.36 3.00 -7.49
N TYR A 83 0.31 4.26 -7.88
CA TYR A 83 1.47 5.14 -7.91
C TYR A 83 1.55 5.92 -6.62
N VAL A 84 2.74 6.02 -6.02
CA VAL A 84 2.96 6.86 -4.83
C VAL A 84 4.17 7.76 -5.06
N GLY A 85 3.95 9.06 -4.97
CA GLY A 85 5.02 10.06 -5.05
C GLY A 85 5.71 10.24 -3.71
N ASN A 86 7.04 10.32 -3.72
CA ASN A 86 7.90 10.60 -2.56
C ASN A 86 8.59 11.95 -2.72
N MET A 87 8.57 12.78 -1.68
CA MET A 87 9.30 14.06 -1.68
C MET A 87 10.81 13.84 -1.49
N LEU A 88 11.18 12.88 -0.64
CA LEU A 88 12.57 12.56 -0.31
C LEU A 88 12.98 11.20 -0.88
N GLY A 89 14.22 10.80 -0.60
CA GLY A 89 14.80 9.55 -1.09
C GLY A 89 15.20 9.57 -2.57
N GLU A 90 15.94 8.54 -2.98
CA GLU A 90 16.38 8.34 -4.37
C GLU A 90 15.19 7.99 -5.29
N HIS A 91 14.22 7.24 -4.78
CA HIS A 91 13.05 6.79 -5.53
C HIS A 91 11.86 7.74 -5.34
N LYS A 92 11.74 8.71 -6.25
CA LYS A 92 10.68 9.73 -6.21
C LYS A 92 9.28 9.20 -6.57
N LEU A 93 9.20 8.07 -7.24
CA LEU A 93 7.94 7.44 -7.65
C LEU A 93 8.03 5.94 -7.42
N ASN A 94 7.11 5.43 -6.60
CA ASN A 94 6.89 4.00 -6.43
C ASN A 94 5.68 3.55 -7.24
N VAL A 95 5.75 2.33 -7.79
CA VAL A 95 4.64 1.68 -8.50
C VAL A 95 4.36 0.34 -7.82
N TYR A 96 3.16 0.18 -7.29
CA TYR A 96 2.70 -1.04 -6.64
C TYR A 96 1.69 -1.75 -7.52
N GLY A 97 1.79 -3.07 -7.64
CA GLY A 97 0.85 -3.89 -8.38
C GLY A 97 -0.14 -4.59 -7.45
N PHE A 98 -1.43 -4.40 -7.68
CA PHE A 98 -2.51 -5.07 -6.97
C PHE A 98 -3.16 -6.12 -7.87
N GLY A 99 -3.49 -7.27 -7.31
CA GLY A 99 -3.85 -8.45 -8.08
C GLY A 99 -3.93 -9.70 -7.23
N ASP A 100 -4.13 -10.84 -7.90
CA ASP A 100 -4.24 -12.14 -7.23
C ASP A 100 -3.04 -13.01 -7.55
N TRP A 101 -2.59 -13.77 -6.56
CA TRP A 101 -1.62 -14.83 -6.79
C TRP A 101 -2.31 -16.06 -7.38
N THR A 102 -1.82 -16.53 -8.52
CA THR A 102 -2.35 -17.71 -9.24
C THR A 102 -1.40 -18.91 -9.21
N GLY A 103 -0.24 -18.77 -8.54
CA GLY A 103 0.76 -19.83 -8.40
C GLY A 103 0.49 -20.80 -7.25
N ALA A 104 1.48 -21.65 -6.97
CA ALA A 104 1.44 -22.53 -5.80
C ALA A 104 1.27 -21.71 -4.51
N PRO A 105 0.53 -22.20 -3.48
CA PRO A 105 0.34 -21.46 -2.24
C PRO A 105 1.66 -20.95 -1.67
N ARG A 106 1.69 -19.66 -1.32
CA ARG A 106 2.88 -19.06 -0.71
C ARG A 106 3.11 -19.68 0.67
N PRO A 107 4.37 -19.85 1.11
CA PRO A 107 4.67 -20.32 2.46
C PRO A 107 3.91 -19.49 3.49
N GLU A 108 3.32 -20.14 4.49
CA GLU A 108 2.67 -19.42 5.58
C GLU A 108 3.72 -18.59 6.33
N ILE A 109 3.58 -17.27 6.27
CA ILE A 109 4.34 -16.38 7.15
C ILE A 109 3.68 -16.50 8.52
N LYS A 110 4.36 -17.16 9.47
CA LYS A 110 3.93 -17.15 10.88
C LYS A 110 3.87 -15.69 11.34
N LYS A 111 2.65 -15.15 11.51
CA LYS A 111 2.46 -13.81 12.07
C LYS A 111 3.16 -13.76 13.43
N ASN A 112 4.18 -12.92 13.56
CA ASN A 112 4.83 -12.69 14.84
C ASN A 112 3.85 -11.88 15.71
N PRO A 113 3.39 -12.37 16.88
CA PRO A 113 2.33 -11.72 17.66
C PRO A 113 2.69 -10.36 18.27
N LYS A 114 3.86 -9.79 17.99
CA LYS A 114 4.35 -8.50 18.51
C LYS A 114 3.65 -7.25 17.94
N GLY A 115 2.50 -7.41 17.28
CA GLY A 115 1.67 -6.31 16.77
C GLY A 115 0.55 -5.85 17.72
N LYS A 116 0.54 -6.27 19.00
CA LYS A 116 -0.38 -5.67 19.97
C LYS A 116 0.07 -4.24 20.27
N ILE A 117 -0.75 -3.28 19.84
CA ILE A 117 -0.71 -1.91 20.37
C ILE A 117 -0.85 -2.05 21.90
N PRO A 118 0.08 -1.53 22.72
CA PRO A 118 -0.08 -1.61 24.16
C PRO A 118 -1.38 -0.91 24.55
N ASP A 119 -2.18 -1.59 25.39
CA ASP A 119 -3.41 -1.03 25.92
C ASP A 119 -3.09 0.33 26.58
N LYS A 120 -3.93 1.32 26.28
CA LYS A 120 -3.79 2.68 26.81
C LYS A 120 -3.84 2.60 28.35
N PRO A 121 -2.87 3.16 29.10
CA PRO A 121 -2.98 3.18 30.55
C PRO A 121 -4.21 4.00 30.97
N GLU A 122 -4.93 3.46 31.95
CA GLU A 122 -6.07 4.10 32.63
C GLU A 122 -5.70 5.45 33.26
#